data_AF-A0A8E1V1A4-F1
#
_entry.id   AF-A0A8E1V1A4-F1
#
_cell.length_a   1.000
_cell.length_b   1.000
_cell.length_c   1.000
_cell.angle_alpha   90.00
_cell.angle_beta   90.00
_cell.angle_gamma   90.00
#
_symmetry.space_group_name_H-M   'P 1'
#
loop_
_entity.id
_entity.type
_entity.pdbx_description
1 polymer ?
#
loop_
_entity_poly.entity_id
_entity_poly.type
_entity_poly.pdbx_seq_one_letter_code
_entity_poly.pdbx_strand_id
1 'polypeptide(L)'
;MEQGSWNFERMQNLGFAYIMAPAIKRLYPDPSQRKAAMKRHLQFFNTSPIMQSLITGVVLSMEEDRANGADISDDTINAVKTAMMGPMGGFGDPIWLGTIRPVLSAFAASLVLSGYGILGPILFFIAWNILRLVFRYFCQAAGYHHGANIINLFNTGIIKNVGDATSIFGVFMMGVIVARWVEVDFVSISGWFSQMSGGHLIGQLANSSIDVLAPVVLTLICVWLIRKQVSPLWIILGLFILGILGYSAGILA
;
A
#
# COMPACT_ATOMS: atom_id res chain seq x y z
N MET A 1 -9.66 10.81 -11.02
CA MET A 1 -9.26 11.61 -9.83
C MET A 1 -9.92 10.99 -8.59
N GLU A 2 -9.52 9.78 -8.20
CA GLU A 2 -10.12 9.10 -7.01
C GLU A 2 -9.87 9.87 -5.72
N GLN A 3 -8.66 10.40 -5.56
CA GLN A 3 -8.29 11.28 -4.45
C GLN A 3 -8.49 12.76 -4.79
N GLY A 4 -9.44 13.09 -5.66
CA GLY A 4 -9.75 14.48 -6.01
C GLY A 4 -10.31 15.25 -4.82
N SER A 5 -9.69 16.37 -4.47
CA SER A 5 -10.10 17.26 -3.37
C SER A 5 -10.22 16.57 -2.01
N TRP A 6 -9.18 15.83 -1.63
CA TRP A 6 -9.08 15.20 -0.32
C TRP A 6 -9.16 16.26 0.79
N ASN A 7 -10.19 16.16 1.63
CA ASN A 7 -10.46 17.13 2.69
C ASN A 7 -10.77 16.44 4.02
N PHE A 8 -10.49 17.08 5.14
CA PHE A 8 -10.66 16.46 6.46
C PHE A 8 -12.13 16.23 6.86
N GLU A 9 -13.08 16.95 6.26
CA GLU A 9 -14.50 16.82 6.59
C GLU A 9 -15.10 15.53 5.98
N ARG A 10 -14.76 15.23 4.72
CA ARG A 10 -15.43 14.16 3.94
C ARG A 10 -14.50 13.31 3.07
N MET A 11 -13.20 13.48 3.24
CA MET A 11 -12.13 12.70 2.61
C MET A 11 -12.21 12.70 1.09
N GLN A 12 -12.48 11.56 0.45
CA GLN A 12 -12.43 11.34 -1.01
C GLN A 12 -13.80 11.54 -1.70
N ASN A 13 -14.81 12.03 -0.98
CA ASN A 13 -16.19 12.11 -1.48
C ASN A 13 -16.33 12.87 -2.81
N LEU A 14 -15.62 13.98 -3.00
CA LEU A 14 -15.73 14.78 -4.22
C LEU A 14 -15.11 14.06 -5.41
N GLY A 15 -13.99 13.36 -5.20
CA GLY A 15 -13.40 12.46 -6.19
C GLY A 15 -14.36 11.35 -6.60
N PHE A 16 -15.06 10.75 -5.63
CA PHE A 16 -16.10 9.75 -5.88
C PHE A 16 -17.26 10.33 -6.70
N ALA A 17 -17.81 11.48 -6.28
CA ALA A 17 -18.89 12.15 -6.98
C ALA A 17 -18.50 12.52 -8.43
N TYR A 18 -17.27 13.00 -8.63
CA TYR A 18 -16.75 13.32 -9.97
C TYR A 18 -16.69 12.08 -10.88
N ILE A 19 -16.28 10.93 -10.34
CA ILE A 19 -16.25 9.66 -11.08
C ILE A 19 -17.65 9.20 -11.47
N MET A 20 -18.64 9.39 -10.59
CA MET A 20 -20.03 9.03 -10.85
C MET A 20 -20.75 9.99 -11.80
N ALA A 21 -20.28 11.25 -11.91
CA ALA A 21 -20.99 12.29 -12.65
C ALA A 21 -21.38 11.94 -14.11
N PRO A 22 -20.53 11.28 -14.93
CA PRO A 22 -20.91 10.88 -16.27
C PRO A 22 -22.03 9.84 -16.30
N ALA A 23 -22.02 8.88 -15.37
CA ALA A 23 -23.05 7.85 -15.26
C ALA A 23 -24.37 8.45 -14.78
N ILE A 24 -24.33 9.25 -13.71
CA ILE A 24 -25.48 9.97 -13.17
C ILE A 24 -26.11 10.90 -14.21
N LYS A 25 -25.31 11.52 -15.09
CA LYS A 25 -25.82 12.34 -16.20
C LYS A 25 -26.62 11.53 -17.22
N ARG A 26 -26.25 10.26 -17.45
CA ARG A 26 -26.94 9.35 -18.38
C ARG A 26 -28.19 8.71 -17.77
N LEU A 27 -28.10 8.28 -16.51
CA LEU A 27 -29.18 7.61 -15.79
C LEU A 27 -30.32 8.55 -15.41
N TYR A 28 -30.01 9.81 -15.07
CA TYR A 28 -30.99 10.81 -14.66
C TYR A 28 -30.98 12.02 -15.61
N PRO A 29 -31.87 12.03 -16.64
CA PRO A 29 -32.03 13.16 -17.55
C PRO A 29 -32.54 14.42 -16.85
N ASP A 30 -33.44 14.26 -15.87
CA ASP A 30 -34.01 15.35 -15.09
C ASP A 30 -32.97 16.02 -14.18
N PRO A 31 -32.77 17.35 -14.28
CA PRO A 31 -31.84 18.09 -13.43
C PRO A 31 -32.10 17.94 -11.92
N SER A 32 -33.36 17.81 -11.50
CA SER A 32 -33.69 17.72 -10.07
C SER A 32 -33.23 16.38 -9.48
N GLN A 33 -33.51 15.28 -10.18
CA GLN A 33 -33.03 13.94 -9.82
C GLN A 33 -31.51 13.85 -9.87
N ARG A 34 -30.89 14.47 -10.87
CA ARG A 34 -29.42 14.52 -10.98
C ARG A 34 -28.78 15.22 -9.77
N LYS A 35 -29.36 16.33 -9.32
CA LYS A 35 -28.88 17.05 -8.14
C LYS A 35 -29.02 16.20 -6.88
N ALA A 36 -30.12 15.46 -6.72
CA ALA A 36 -30.30 14.53 -5.61
C ALA A 36 -29.25 13.41 -5.63
N ALA A 37 -29.00 12.82 -6.81
CA ALA A 37 -27.97 11.79 -7.00
C ALA A 37 -26.56 12.28 -6.66
N MET A 38 -26.19 13.47 -7.12
CA MET A 38 -24.88 14.04 -6.77
C MET A 38 -24.76 14.30 -5.26
N LYS A 39 -25.82 14.76 -4.59
CA LYS A 39 -25.80 15.00 -3.14
C LYS A 39 -25.53 13.73 -2.33
N ARG A 40 -26.12 12.58 -2.68
CA ARG A 40 -25.83 11.32 -1.96
C ARG A 40 -24.42 10.79 -2.17
N HIS A 41 -23.76 11.12 -3.28
CA HIS A 41 -22.36 10.77 -3.51
C HIS A 41 -21.37 11.75 -2.84
N LEU A 42 -21.84 12.84 -2.23
CA LEU A 42 -21.03 13.77 -1.44
C LEU A 42 -21.00 13.42 0.06
N GLN A 43 -21.53 12.27 0.45
CA GLN A 43 -21.36 11.72 1.80
C GLN A 43 -19.91 11.29 2.04
N PHE A 44 -19.53 11.15 3.32
CA PHE A 44 -18.19 10.71 3.69
C PHE A 44 -17.78 9.44 2.93
N PHE A 45 -16.63 9.49 2.28
CA PHE A 45 -16.08 8.35 1.55
C PHE A 45 -14.57 8.31 1.71
N ASN A 46 -14.03 7.21 2.25
CA ASN A 46 -12.61 6.99 2.39
C ASN A 46 -12.28 5.51 2.28
N THR A 47 -11.46 5.16 1.28
CA THR A 47 -10.94 3.81 1.12
C THR A 47 -9.61 3.83 0.34
N SER A 48 -9.03 2.65 0.16
CA SER A 48 -7.84 2.51 -0.67
C SER A 48 -8.17 2.92 -2.11
N PRO A 49 -7.46 3.87 -2.75
CA PRO A 49 -7.81 4.37 -4.08
C PRO A 49 -7.93 3.26 -5.11
N ILE A 50 -7.06 2.26 -5.06
CA ILE A 50 -7.09 1.17 -6.03
C ILE A 50 -8.32 0.28 -5.83
N MET A 51 -8.73 0.05 -4.59
CA MET A 51 -9.93 -0.72 -4.24
C MET A 51 -11.24 0.08 -4.39
N GLN A 52 -11.17 1.42 -4.45
CA GLN A 52 -12.34 2.27 -4.73
C GLN A 52 -13.02 1.86 -6.05
N SER A 53 -12.26 1.37 -7.02
CA SER A 53 -12.78 0.87 -8.30
C SER A 53 -13.90 -0.17 -8.13
N LEU A 54 -13.74 -1.11 -7.18
CA LEU A 54 -14.75 -2.12 -6.87
C LEU A 54 -16.05 -1.49 -6.32
N ILE A 55 -15.92 -0.60 -5.33
CA ILE A 55 -17.07 0.09 -4.72
C ILE A 55 -17.80 0.93 -5.76
N THR A 56 -17.04 1.60 -6.64
CA THR A 56 -17.61 2.39 -7.74
C THR A 56 -18.43 1.53 -8.68
N GLY A 57 -17.95 0.32 -9.04
CA GLY A 57 -18.70 -0.63 -9.85
C GLY A 57 -20.03 -1.04 -9.21
N VAL A 58 -20.01 -1.41 -7.93
CA VAL A 58 -21.22 -1.80 -7.18
C VAL A 58 -22.23 -0.67 -7.12
N VAL A 59 -21.78 0.54 -6.76
CA VAL A 59 -22.65 1.71 -6.66
C VAL A 59 -23.21 2.10 -8.03
N LEU A 60 -22.44 1.95 -9.10
CA LEU A 60 -22.92 2.18 -10.46
C LEU A 60 -24.06 1.22 -10.83
N SER A 61 -23.92 -0.07 -10.52
CA SER A 61 -24.99 -1.06 -10.72
C SER A 61 -26.24 -0.72 -9.90
N MET A 62 -26.10 -0.32 -8.63
CA MET A 62 -27.23 0.08 -7.80
C MET A 62 -27.95 1.34 -8.30
N GLU A 63 -27.20 2.33 -8.81
CA GLU A 63 -27.79 3.53 -9.40
C GLU A 63 -28.51 3.22 -10.71
N GLU A 64 -28.03 2.25 -11.49
CA GLU A 64 -28.71 1.77 -12.71
C GLU A 64 -30.00 1.02 -12.38
N ASP A 65 -29.98 0.08 -11.42
CA ASP A 65 -31.18 -0.63 -10.96
C ASP A 65 -32.24 0.35 -10.47
N ARG A 66 -31.83 1.37 -9.71
CA ARG A 66 -32.72 2.42 -9.23
C ARG A 66 -33.31 3.25 -10.37
N ALA A 67 -32.48 3.65 -11.34
CA ALA A 67 -32.95 4.39 -12.51
C ALA A 67 -33.94 3.57 -13.36
N ASN A 68 -33.80 2.23 -13.35
CA ASN A 68 -34.71 1.29 -13.98
C ASN A 68 -35.98 0.97 -13.15
N GLY A 69 -36.16 1.62 -12.00
CA GLY A 69 -37.37 1.52 -11.19
C GLY A 69 -37.29 0.57 -9.99
N ALA A 70 -36.11 0.03 -9.65
CA ALA A 70 -35.94 -0.71 -8.41
C ALA A 70 -36.11 0.20 -7.19
N ASP A 71 -36.77 -0.31 -6.15
CA ASP A 71 -36.97 0.42 -4.89
C ASP A 71 -35.69 0.40 -4.04
N ILE A 72 -34.72 1.23 -4.43
CA ILE A 72 -33.44 1.39 -3.75
C ILE A 72 -33.37 2.79 -3.17
N SER A 73 -33.38 2.91 -1.85
CA SER A 73 -33.26 4.20 -1.16
C SER A 73 -31.84 4.78 -1.21
N ASP A 74 -31.71 6.08 -0.94
CA ASP A 74 -30.41 6.75 -0.82
C ASP A 74 -29.58 6.15 0.30
N ASP A 75 -30.25 5.78 1.40
CA ASP A 75 -29.63 5.19 2.58
C ASP A 75 -29.06 3.81 2.28
N THR A 76 -29.73 3.00 1.47
CA THR A 76 -29.22 1.70 1.03
C THR A 76 -27.92 1.85 0.25
N ILE A 77 -27.85 2.79 -0.71
CA ILE A 77 -26.62 3.06 -1.48
C ILE A 77 -25.48 3.55 -0.56
N ASN A 78 -25.79 4.42 0.40
CA ASN A 78 -24.81 4.92 1.37
C ASN A 78 -24.35 3.84 2.35
N ALA A 79 -25.25 2.97 2.79
CA ALA A 79 -24.95 1.84 3.67
C ALA A 79 -24.02 0.85 2.99
N VAL A 80 -24.28 0.49 1.71
CA VAL A 80 -23.40 -0.38 0.93
C VAL A 80 -22.01 0.23 0.76
N LYS A 81 -21.92 1.52 0.38
CA LYS A 81 -20.63 2.24 0.33
C LYS A 81 -19.90 2.14 1.66
N THR A 82 -20.59 2.42 2.75
CA THR A 82 -20.00 2.44 4.10
C THR A 82 -19.52 1.08 4.56
N ALA A 83 -20.32 0.03 4.31
CA ALA A 83 -19.96 -1.35 4.61
C ALA A 83 -18.69 -1.80 3.86
N MET A 84 -18.49 -1.32 2.62
CA MET A 84 -17.33 -1.69 1.81
C MET A 84 -16.07 -0.86 2.12
N MET A 85 -16.21 0.39 2.59
CA MET A 85 -15.08 1.30 2.83
C MET A 85 -14.00 0.68 3.74
N GLY A 86 -14.42 0.11 4.88
CA GLY A 86 -13.53 -0.44 5.90
C GLY A 86 -12.72 -1.64 5.40
N PRO A 87 -13.37 -2.73 4.96
CA PRO A 87 -12.68 -3.90 4.42
C PRO A 87 -11.77 -3.57 3.24
N MET A 88 -12.21 -2.71 2.32
CA MET A 88 -11.44 -2.33 1.13
C MET A 88 -10.26 -1.41 1.44
N GLY A 89 -10.38 -0.54 2.43
CA GLY A 89 -9.26 0.27 2.92
C GLY A 89 -8.24 -0.61 3.62
N GLY A 90 -8.68 -1.41 4.59
CA GLY A 90 -7.83 -2.28 5.38
C GLY A 90 -7.12 -3.36 4.56
N PHE A 91 -7.73 -3.85 3.48
CA PHE A 91 -7.12 -4.81 2.56
C PHE A 91 -6.24 -4.11 1.51
N GLY A 92 -6.73 -3.03 0.89
CA GLY A 92 -6.07 -2.41 -0.25
C GLY A 92 -4.75 -1.73 0.11
N ASP A 93 -4.70 -1.01 1.23
CA ASP A 93 -3.53 -0.18 1.58
C ASP A 93 -2.28 -1.02 1.89
N PRO A 94 -2.32 -2.07 2.75
CA PRO A 94 -1.16 -2.92 2.99
C PRO A 94 -0.67 -3.63 1.72
N ILE A 95 -1.58 -4.04 0.83
CA ILE A 95 -1.22 -4.77 -0.37
C ILE A 95 -0.57 -3.86 -1.41
N TRP A 96 -1.25 -2.79 -1.80
CA TRP A 96 -0.79 -1.96 -2.91
C TRP A 96 0.33 -1.02 -2.52
N LEU A 97 0.18 -0.37 -1.36
CA LEU A 97 1.14 0.64 -0.89
C LEU A 97 2.19 0.03 0.03
N GLY A 98 1.85 -1.00 0.80
CA GLY A 98 2.77 -1.67 1.72
C GLY A 98 3.62 -2.77 1.06
N THR A 99 3.10 -3.48 0.05
CA THR A 99 3.80 -4.63 -0.55
C THR A 99 4.17 -4.40 -2.01
N ILE A 100 3.20 -4.24 -2.91
CA ILE A 100 3.45 -4.20 -4.36
C ILE A 100 4.35 -3.01 -4.72
N ARG A 101 4.03 -1.81 -4.25
CA ARG A 101 4.79 -0.60 -4.60
C ARG A 101 6.24 -0.66 -4.08
N PRO A 102 6.53 -0.99 -2.81
CA PRO A 102 7.91 -1.10 -2.33
C PRO A 102 8.69 -2.20 -3.05
N VAL A 103 8.08 -3.36 -3.31
CA VAL A 103 8.73 -4.45 -4.05
C VAL A 103 9.14 -4.02 -5.46
N LEU A 104 8.23 -3.40 -6.21
CA LEU A 104 8.54 -2.88 -7.54
C LEU A 104 9.61 -1.78 -7.48
N SER A 105 9.58 -0.93 -6.45
CA SER A 105 10.56 0.13 -6.25
C SER A 105 11.95 -0.44 -5.96
N ALA A 106 12.04 -1.45 -5.09
CA ALA A 106 13.29 -2.13 -4.76
C ALA A 106 13.86 -2.86 -5.98
N PHE A 107 13.02 -3.56 -6.75
CA PHE A 107 13.45 -4.18 -8.00
C PHE A 107 13.98 -3.15 -9.00
N ALA A 108 13.24 -2.06 -9.23
CA ALA A 108 13.67 -0.99 -10.11
C ALA A 108 15.00 -0.36 -9.68
N ALA A 109 15.17 -0.11 -8.39
CA ALA A 109 16.42 0.41 -7.85
C ALA A 109 17.58 -0.59 -8.00
N SER A 110 17.34 -1.91 -7.85
CA SER A 110 18.39 -2.92 -8.08
C SER A 110 18.90 -2.90 -9.53
N LEU A 111 18.03 -2.64 -10.50
CA LEU A 111 18.42 -2.51 -11.90
C LEU A 111 19.29 -1.28 -12.13
N VAL A 112 18.97 -0.15 -11.48
CA VAL A 112 19.81 1.05 -11.51
C VAL A 112 21.21 0.74 -10.97
N LEU A 113 21.28 0.13 -9.79
CA LEU A 113 22.54 -0.23 -9.13
C LEU A 113 23.36 -1.25 -9.92
N SER A 114 22.69 -2.12 -10.69
CA SER A 114 23.37 -3.11 -11.56
C SER A 114 23.85 -2.53 -12.91
N GLY A 115 23.74 -1.21 -13.12
CA GLY A 115 24.24 -0.54 -14.32
C GLY A 115 23.21 -0.39 -15.46
N TYR A 116 21.96 -0.82 -15.28
CA TYR A 116 20.91 -0.64 -16.31
C TYR A 116 20.33 0.78 -16.35
N GLY A 117 20.76 1.67 -15.44
CA GLY A 117 20.46 3.10 -15.48
C GLY A 117 18.96 3.41 -15.57
N ILE A 118 18.55 4.16 -16.59
CA ILE A 118 17.18 4.66 -16.78
C ILE A 118 16.11 3.56 -16.93
N LEU A 119 16.52 2.32 -17.25
CA LEU A 119 15.60 1.20 -17.40
C LEU A 119 14.87 0.86 -16.10
N GLY A 120 15.51 1.05 -14.94
CA GLY A 120 14.88 0.81 -13.64
C GLY A 120 13.62 1.66 -13.44
N PRO A 121 13.71 3.00 -13.46
CA PRO A 121 12.55 3.89 -13.37
C PRO A 121 11.47 3.66 -14.44
N ILE A 122 11.87 3.38 -15.69
CA ILE A 122 10.92 3.10 -16.78
C ILE A 122 10.13 1.83 -16.48
N LEU A 123 10.81 0.75 -16.06
CA LEU A 123 10.16 -0.50 -15.70
C LEU A 123 9.24 -0.34 -14.49
N PHE A 124 9.66 0.40 -13.46
CA PHE A 124 8.78 0.75 -12.34
C PHE A 124 7.51 1.44 -12.84
N PHE A 125 7.67 2.48 -13.66
CA PHE A 125 6.55 3.24 -14.17
C PHE A 125 5.59 2.34 -14.96
N ILE A 126 6.08 1.58 -15.94
CA ILE A 126 5.25 0.71 -16.77
C ILE A 126 4.58 -0.38 -15.93
N ALA A 127 5.33 -1.12 -15.11
CA ALA A 127 4.81 -2.22 -14.31
C ALA A 127 3.75 -1.73 -13.30
N TRP A 128 4.03 -0.65 -12.57
CA TRP A 128 3.10 -0.05 -11.63
C TRP A 128 1.81 0.44 -12.32
N ASN A 129 1.94 1.09 -13.48
CA ASN A 129 0.79 1.57 -14.25
C ASN A 129 -0.07 0.42 -14.77
N ILE A 130 0.54 -0.60 -15.37
CA ILE A 130 -0.19 -1.74 -15.91
C ILE A 130 -0.91 -2.48 -14.79
N LEU A 131 -0.20 -2.88 -13.73
CA LEU A 131 -0.79 -3.63 -12.62
C LEU A 131 -1.98 -2.89 -12.00
N ARG A 132 -1.82 -1.60 -11.70
CA ARG A 132 -2.90 -0.83 -11.07
C ARG A 132 -4.08 -0.60 -12.02
N LEU A 133 -3.85 -0.34 -13.31
CA LEU A 133 -4.93 -0.01 -14.26
C LEU A 133 -5.72 -1.25 -14.64
N VAL A 134 -5.03 -2.36 -14.89
CA VAL A 134 -5.63 -3.67 -15.16
C VAL A 134 -6.49 -4.09 -13.98
N PHE A 135 -5.93 -4.05 -12.76
CA PHE A 135 -6.67 -4.40 -11.56
C PHE A 135 -7.91 -3.51 -11.38
N ARG A 136 -7.77 -2.18 -11.53
CA ARG A 136 -8.90 -1.25 -11.40
C ARG A 136 -10.00 -1.55 -12.41
N TYR A 137 -9.65 -1.85 -13.66
CA TYR A 137 -10.63 -2.21 -14.68
C TYR A 137 -11.41 -3.47 -14.30
N PHE A 138 -10.71 -4.56 -13.94
CA PHE A 138 -11.35 -5.81 -13.57
C PHE A 138 -12.16 -5.72 -12.28
N CYS A 139 -11.65 -5.04 -11.26
CA CYS A 139 -12.39 -4.81 -10.02
C CYS A 139 -13.64 -3.98 -10.23
N GLN A 140 -13.56 -2.93 -11.05
CA GLN A 140 -14.74 -2.13 -11.38
C GLN A 140 -15.77 -2.93 -12.18
N ALA A 141 -15.32 -3.69 -13.18
CA ALA A 141 -16.21 -4.55 -13.97
C ALA A 141 -16.87 -5.63 -13.09
N ALA A 142 -16.12 -6.27 -12.21
CA ALA A 142 -16.64 -7.25 -11.26
C ALA A 142 -17.68 -6.63 -10.31
N GLY A 143 -17.39 -5.44 -9.76
CA GLY A 143 -18.33 -4.69 -8.93
C GLY A 143 -19.62 -4.37 -9.65
N TYR A 144 -19.52 -3.97 -10.92
CA TYR A 144 -20.68 -3.65 -11.76
C TYR A 144 -21.52 -4.89 -12.11
N HIS A 145 -20.90 -5.99 -12.52
CA HIS A 145 -21.63 -7.19 -12.93
C HIS A 145 -22.30 -7.94 -11.76
N HIS A 146 -21.70 -7.91 -10.57
CA HIS A 146 -22.26 -8.61 -9.40
C HIS A 146 -23.16 -7.72 -8.52
N GLY A 147 -23.09 -6.39 -8.69
CA GLY A 147 -23.88 -5.44 -7.91
C GLY A 147 -23.71 -5.64 -6.39
N ALA A 148 -24.80 -5.46 -5.64
CA ALA A 148 -24.78 -5.61 -4.18
C ALA A 148 -24.46 -7.05 -3.71
N ASN A 149 -24.65 -8.07 -4.56
CA ASN A 149 -24.36 -9.47 -4.21
C ASN A 149 -22.86 -9.73 -4.02
N ILE A 150 -21.98 -8.86 -4.52
CA ILE A 150 -20.53 -8.98 -4.26
C ILE A 150 -20.21 -8.84 -2.77
N ILE A 151 -21.14 -8.27 -1.98
CA ILE A 151 -20.98 -8.19 -0.52
C ILE A 151 -20.90 -9.59 0.10
N ASN A 152 -21.58 -10.58 -0.48
CA ASN A 152 -21.51 -11.96 -0.02
C ASN A 152 -20.11 -12.55 -0.18
N LEU A 153 -19.29 -12.02 -1.11
CA LEU A 153 -17.89 -12.42 -1.29
C LEU A 153 -17.02 -12.02 -0.09
N PHE A 154 -17.41 -11.00 0.68
CA PHE A 154 -16.74 -10.67 1.94
C PHE A 154 -17.02 -11.75 3.00
N ASN A 155 -18.21 -12.36 2.97
CA ASN A 155 -18.62 -13.40 3.90
C ASN A 155 -18.05 -14.79 3.55
N THR A 156 -17.64 -15.03 2.31
CA THR A 156 -17.01 -16.31 1.90
C THR A 156 -15.56 -16.47 2.35
N GLY A 157 -14.94 -15.42 2.90
CA GLY A 157 -13.56 -15.46 3.37
C GLY A 157 -12.50 -15.34 2.27
N ILE A 158 -12.89 -15.20 1.00
CA ILE A 158 -11.95 -15.08 -0.13
C ILE A 158 -11.02 -13.87 0.06
N ILE A 159 -11.57 -12.73 0.47
CA ILE A 159 -10.78 -11.51 0.67
C ILE A 159 -9.82 -11.65 1.86
N LYS A 160 -10.24 -12.39 2.90
CA LYS A 160 -9.35 -12.75 4.01
C LYS A 160 -8.20 -13.63 3.52
N ASN A 161 -8.49 -14.69 2.77
CA ASN A 161 -7.46 -15.62 2.27
C ASN A 161 -6.46 -14.93 1.32
N VAL A 162 -6.95 -14.09 0.41
CA VAL A 162 -6.08 -13.28 -0.48
C VAL A 162 -5.27 -12.28 0.35
N GLY A 163 -5.86 -11.71 1.40
CA GLY A 163 -5.21 -10.77 2.30
C GLY A 163 -4.09 -11.43 3.09
N ASP A 164 -4.34 -12.61 3.63
CA ASP A 164 -3.37 -13.42 4.36
C ASP A 164 -2.22 -13.83 3.43
N ALA A 165 -2.51 -14.34 2.22
CA ALA A 165 -1.49 -14.69 1.23
C ALA A 165 -0.60 -13.49 0.85
N THR A 166 -1.21 -12.32 0.64
CA THR A 166 -0.45 -11.11 0.28
C THR A 166 0.32 -10.55 1.48
N SER A 167 -0.19 -10.70 2.69
CA SER A 167 0.50 -10.30 3.93
C SER A 167 1.72 -11.18 4.19
N ILE A 168 1.58 -12.50 4.01
CA ILE A 168 2.70 -13.46 4.09
C ILE A 168 3.78 -13.09 3.07
N PHE A 169 3.38 -12.86 1.81
CA PHE A 169 4.30 -12.43 0.77
C PHE A 169 4.95 -11.08 1.10
N GLY A 170 4.20 -10.12 1.65
CA GLY A 170 4.71 -8.81 2.05
C GLY A 170 5.76 -8.89 3.15
N VAL A 171 5.51 -9.66 4.21
CA VAL A 171 6.47 -9.88 5.30
C VAL A 171 7.73 -10.58 4.78
N PHE A 172 7.56 -11.60 3.93
CA PHE A 172 8.68 -12.28 3.28
C PHE A 172 9.54 -11.29 2.46
N MET A 173 8.91 -10.49 1.60
CA MET A 173 9.60 -9.50 0.79
C MET A 173 10.28 -8.41 1.63
N MET A 174 9.66 -7.98 2.73
CA MET A 174 10.28 -7.02 3.65
C MET A 174 11.54 -7.60 4.28
N GLY A 175 11.55 -8.89 4.64
CA GLY A 175 12.75 -9.58 5.10
C GLY A 175 13.86 -9.60 4.05
N VAL A 176 13.52 -9.88 2.78
CA VAL A 176 14.48 -9.83 1.66
C VAL A 176 15.05 -8.43 1.45
N ILE A 177 14.21 -7.39 1.52
CA ILE A 177 14.64 -5.99 1.35
C ILE A 177 15.61 -5.61 2.46
N VAL A 178 15.26 -5.87 3.73
CA VAL A 178 16.13 -5.55 4.87
C VAL A 178 17.48 -6.25 4.74
N ALA A 179 17.49 -7.56 4.44
CA ALA A 179 18.72 -8.34 4.32
C ALA A 179 19.60 -7.93 3.13
N ARG A 180 19.06 -7.26 2.11
CA ARG A 180 19.81 -6.87 0.91
C ARG A 180 20.18 -5.40 0.82
N TRP A 181 19.46 -4.52 1.51
CA TRP A 181 19.55 -3.06 1.30
C TRP A 181 19.91 -2.30 2.56
N VAL A 182 19.90 -2.95 3.73
CA VAL A 182 20.36 -2.36 4.97
C VAL A 182 21.72 -2.95 5.27
N GLU A 183 22.75 -2.12 5.17
CA GLU A 183 24.13 -2.48 5.50
C GLU A 183 24.53 -1.73 6.78
N VAL A 184 25.16 -2.44 7.70
CA VAL A 184 25.75 -1.87 8.92
C VAL A 184 27.12 -2.50 9.08
N ASP A 185 28.18 -1.76 8.73
CA ASP A 185 29.56 -2.24 8.80
C ASP A 185 30.20 -1.86 10.13
N PHE A 186 30.64 -2.85 10.91
CA PHE A 186 31.31 -2.65 12.21
C PHE A 186 32.82 -2.87 12.09
N VAL A 187 33.56 -1.79 11.82
CA VAL A 187 35.03 -1.79 11.66
C VAL A 187 35.77 -2.35 12.89
N SER A 188 35.34 -1.95 14.09
CA SER A 188 36.02 -2.32 15.34
C SER A 188 35.88 -3.81 15.69
N ILE A 189 34.74 -4.40 15.35
CA ILE A 189 34.43 -5.81 15.68
C ILE A 189 35.08 -6.74 14.65
N SER A 190 35.05 -6.36 13.37
CA SER A 190 35.64 -7.15 12.29
C SER A 190 37.17 -7.26 12.43
N GLY A 191 37.84 -6.18 12.87
CA GLY A 191 39.27 -6.17 13.16
C GLY A 191 39.69 -7.06 14.33
N TRP A 192 38.88 -7.10 15.41
CA TRP A 192 39.15 -7.93 16.59
C TRP A 192 39.03 -9.44 16.29
N PHE A 193 37.97 -9.85 15.59
CA PHE A 193 37.80 -11.26 15.19
C PHE A 193 38.83 -11.70 14.14
N SER A 194 39.22 -10.81 13.23
CA SER A 194 40.29 -11.08 12.25
C SER A 194 41.64 -11.32 12.93
N GLN A 195 42.00 -10.51 13.94
CA GLN A 195 43.22 -10.72 14.74
C GLN A 195 43.17 -12.00 15.58
N MET A 196 42.03 -12.31 16.21
CA MET A 196 41.93 -13.45 17.13
C MET A 196 41.83 -14.81 16.43
N SER A 197 41.33 -14.84 15.19
CA SER A 197 41.18 -16.06 14.40
C SER A 197 42.36 -16.38 13.49
N GLY A 198 43.36 -15.49 13.36
CA GLY A 198 44.52 -15.71 12.48
C GLY A 198 44.16 -16.03 11.03
N GLY A 199 43.01 -15.55 10.53
CA GLY A 199 42.50 -15.85 9.19
C GLY A 199 41.76 -17.18 9.02
N HIS A 200 41.40 -17.88 10.11
CA HIS A 200 40.66 -19.14 10.04
C HIS A 200 39.17 -18.94 9.72
N LEU A 201 38.56 -19.96 9.09
CA LEU A 201 37.15 -20.03 8.69
C LEU A 201 36.16 -19.57 9.78
N ILE A 202 36.48 -19.81 11.05
CA ILE A 202 35.62 -19.46 12.20
C ILE A 202 35.49 -17.94 12.40
N GLY A 203 36.56 -17.16 12.19
CA GLY A 203 36.51 -15.70 12.31
C GLY A 203 35.75 -15.05 11.15
N GLN A 204 35.86 -15.61 9.94
CA GLN A 204 35.09 -15.17 8.78
C GLN A 204 33.59 -15.48 8.96
N LEU A 205 33.24 -16.68 9.45
CA LEU A 205 31.85 -17.05 9.75
C LEU A 205 31.24 -16.15 10.85
N ALA A 206 32.02 -15.77 11.87
CA ALA A 206 31.58 -14.86 12.92
C ALA A 206 31.30 -13.44 12.39
N ASN A 207 32.21 -12.88 11.59
CA ASN A 207 32.02 -11.57 10.97
C ASN A 207 30.81 -11.55 10.03
N SER A 208 30.70 -12.52 9.10
CA SER A 208 29.55 -12.61 8.19
C SER A 208 28.21 -12.72 8.92
N SER A 209 28.19 -13.30 10.13
CA SER A 209 26.97 -13.41 10.93
C SER A 209 26.56 -12.07 11.55
N ILE A 210 27.53 -11.27 11.99
CA ILE A 210 27.29 -9.94 12.59
C ILE A 210 26.76 -8.98 11.53
N ASP A 211 27.36 -8.99 10.34
CA ASP A 211 26.97 -8.13 9.23
C ASP A 211 25.53 -8.39 8.76
N VAL A 212 25.03 -9.63 8.91
CA VAL A 212 23.63 -9.98 8.58
C VAL A 212 22.69 -9.71 9.75
N LEU A 213 23.11 -9.95 11.00
CA LEU A 213 22.24 -9.80 12.17
C LEU A 213 22.03 -8.35 12.57
N ALA A 214 23.03 -7.49 12.43
CA ALA A 214 22.93 -6.10 12.87
C ALA A 214 21.87 -5.28 12.11
N PRO A 215 21.77 -5.36 10.77
CA PRO A 215 20.64 -4.77 10.03
C PRO A 215 19.27 -5.21 10.53
N VAL A 216 19.12 -6.50 10.86
CA VAL A 216 17.87 -7.07 11.36
C VAL A 216 17.55 -6.52 12.75
N VAL A 217 18.51 -6.52 13.66
CA VAL A 217 18.34 -5.97 15.02
C VAL A 217 17.99 -4.49 14.97
N LEU A 218 18.70 -3.70 14.16
CA LEU A 218 18.42 -2.28 13.97
C LEU A 218 17.00 -2.06 13.44
N THR A 219 16.58 -2.87 12.46
CA THR A 219 15.22 -2.82 11.92
C THR A 219 14.19 -3.13 13.00
N LEU A 220 14.40 -4.15 13.82
CA LEU A 220 13.50 -4.51 14.93
C LEU A 220 13.40 -3.40 15.98
N ILE A 221 14.52 -2.74 16.29
CA ILE A 221 14.52 -1.56 17.18
C ILE A 221 13.70 -0.42 16.58
N CYS A 222 13.87 -0.13 15.29
CA CYS A 222 13.08 0.90 14.60
C CYS A 222 11.58 0.57 14.60
N VAL A 223 11.22 -0.69 14.30
CA VAL A 223 9.83 -1.17 14.37
C VAL A 223 9.27 -1.03 15.79
N TRP A 224 10.06 -1.36 16.82
CA TRP A 224 9.67 -1.20 18.22
C TRP A 224 9.42 0.28 18.59
N LEU A 225 10.27 1.21 18.14
CA LEU A 225 10.10 2.65 18.33
C LEU A 225 8.84 3.18 17.62
N ILE A 226 8.57 2.73 16.38
CA ILE A 226 7.36 3.08 15.64
C ILE A 226 6.11 2.58 16.38
N ARG A 227 6.14 1.35 16.93
CA ARG A 227 5.05 0.81 17.77
C ARG A 227 4.83 1.62 19.04
N LYS A 228 5.86 2.32 19.54
CA LYS A 228 5.78 3.28 20.65
C LYS A 228 5.32 4.67 20.22
N GLN A 229 4.81 4.83 18.99
CA GLN A 229 4.32 6.11 18.44
C GLN A 229 5.40 7.19 18.35
N VAL A 230 6.69 6.80 18.29
CA VAL A 230 7.76 7.74 17.99
C VAL A 230 7.66 8.12 16.52
N SER A 231 7.66 9.42 16.21
CA SER A 231 7.61 9.90 14.84
C SER A 231 8.79 9.35 14.03
N PRO A 232 8.56 8.83 12.80
CA PRO A 232 9.63 8.35 11.92
C PRO A 232 10.75 9.38 11.70
N LEU A 233 10.42 10.67 11.73
CA LEU A 233 11.38 11.75 11.57
C LEU A 233 12.43 11.76 12.69
N TRP A 234 12.02 11.52 13.95
CA TRP A 234 12.94 11.44 15.09
C TRP A 234 13.81 10.18 15.03
N ILE A 235 13.26 9.07 14.55
CA ILE A 235 14.01 7.82 14.37
C ILE A 235 15.12 8.05 13.33
N ILE A 236 14.79 8.66 12.19
CA ILE A 236 15.77 8.99 11.14
C ILE A 236 16.86 9.91 11.68
N LEU A 237 16.50 10.99 12.40
CA LEU A 237 17.47 11.89 13.01
C LEU A 237 18.37 11.15 14.03
N GLY A 238 17.80 10.26 14.84
CA GLY A 238 18.57 9.44 15.77
C GLY A 238 19.58 8.53 15.07
N LEU A 239 19.16 7.85 13.98
CA LEU A 239 20.05 7.02 13.16
C LEU A 239 21.17 7.84 12.53
N PHE A 240 20.87 9.06 12.07
CA PHE A 240 21.87 9.95 11.49
C PHE A 240 22.94 10.37 12.51
N ILE A 241 22.51 10.74 13.72
CA ILE A 241 23.42 11.08 14.83
C ILE A 241 24.27 9.86 15.22
N LEU A 242 23.65 8.68 15.34
CA LEU A 242 24.35 7.44 15.65
C LEU A 242 25.40 7.08 14.58
N GLY A 243 25.08 7.28 13.30
CA GLY A 243 26.02 7.07 12.20
C GLY A 243 27.24 7.99 12.29
N ILE A 244 27.03 9.30 12.51
CA ILE A 244 28.12 10.27 12.65
C ILE A 244 29.02 9.94 13.85
N LEU A 245 28.41 9.70 15.01
CA LEU A 245 29.15 9.39 16.23
C LEU A 245 29.89 8.05 16.10
N GLY A 246 29.23 7.03 15.54
CA GLY A 246 29.81 5.71 15.31
C GLY A 246 30.99 5.73 14.35
N TYR A 247 30.91 6.51 13.27
CA TYR A 247 32.02 6.73 12.35
C TYR A 247 33.18 7.48 13.03
N SER A 248 32.87 8.56 13.76
CA SER A 248 33.90 9.35 14.47
C SER A 248 34.64 8.57 15.56
N ALA A 249 33.98 7.57 16.16
CA ALA A 249 34.55 6.69 17.16
C ALA A 249 35.26 5.45 16.54
N GLY A 250 35.23 5.28 15.22
CA GLY A 250 35.82 4.12 14.53
C GLY A 250 35.06 2.81 14.73
N ILE A 251 33.80 2.87 15.20
CA ILE A 251 32.94 1.70 15.45
C ILE A 251 32.20 1.29 14.17
N LEU A 252 31.76 2.26 13.37
CA LEU A 252 31.01 2.06 12.12
C LEU A 252 31.80 2.59 10.91
N ALA A 253 31.60 2.01 9.73
CA ALA A 253 32.08 2.50 8.43
C ALA A 253 30.92 2.92 7.51
#